data_AF-A0A7L8SC87-F1
#
_entry.id   AF-A0A7L8SC87-F1
#
_cell.length_a   1.000
_cell.length_b   1.000
_cell.length_c   1.000
_cell.angle_alpha   90.00
_cell.angle_beta   90.00
_cell.angle_gamma   90.00
#
_symmetry.space_group_name_H-M   'P 1'
#
loop_
_entity.id
_entity.type
_entity.pdbx_description
1 polymer ?
#
loop_
_entity_poly.entity_id
_entity_poly.type
_entity_poly.pdbx_seq_one_letter_code
_entity_poly.pdbx_strand_id
1 'polypeptide(L)' 'MNHKMRMNWEGRWALTVNELAPGAFYFTVLDAITDNIDCLSYRPLITDETPHETPAEAWLAGVCALNALDVAKVDLPSL' A
#
# COMPACT_ATOMS: atom_id res chain seq x y z
N MET A 1 4.33 -31.96 1.03
CA MET A 1 3.15 -31.20 1.49
C MET A 1 3.38 -29.75 1.11
N ASN A 2 2.65 -29.24 0.12
CA ASN A 2 2.79 -27.85 -0.33
C ASN A 2 1.97 -26.96 0.59
N HIS A 3 2.63 -26.18 1.45
CA HIS A 3 1.97 -25.10 2.20
C HIS A 3 1.64 -23.97 1.22
N LYS A 4 0.48 -24.09 0.58
CA LYS A 4 -0.13 -22.97 -0.15
C LYS A 4 -0.66 -22.01 0.92
N MET A 5 0.17 -21.08 1.37
CA MET A 5 -0.25 -19.98 2.23
C MET A 5 -1.26 -19.17 1.41
N ARG A 6 -2.56 -19.42 1.64
CA ARG A 6 -3.62 -18.56 1.09
C ARG A 6 -3.54 -17.27 1.88
N MET A 7 -2.89 -16.24 1.33
CA MET A 7 -3.13 -14.87 1.77
C MET A 7 -4.61 -14.58 1.48
N ASN A 8 -5.42 -14.73 2.52
CA ASN A 8 -6.68 -14.04 2.67
C ASN A 8 -6.44 -12.56 2.33
N TRP A 9 -7.35 -11.99 1.53
CA TRP A 9 -7.33 -10.61 1.02
C TRP A 9 -6.98 -9.52 2.06
N GLU A 10 -7.17 -9.82 3.35
CA GLU A 10 -7.01 -8.98 4.54
C GLU A 10 -5.56 -8.53 4.88
N GLY A 11 -4.57 -8.79 4.03
CA GLY A 11 -3.17 -8.43 4.32
C GLY A 11 -2.31 -8.06 3.11
N ARG A 12 -2.94 -7.76 1.97
CA ARG A 12 -2.22 -7.51 0.71
C ARG A 12 -1.55 -6.13 0.66
N TRP A 13 -2.09 -5.15 1.38
CA TRP A 13 -1.64 -3.77 1.26
C TRP A 13 -1.06 -3.22 2.55
N ALA A 14 -0.09 -2.31 2.40
CA ALA A 14 0.44 -1.50 3.48
C ALA A 14 0.39 -0.01 3.08
N LEU A 15 0.28 0.86 4.07
CA LEU A 15 0.29 2.31 3.89
C LEU A 15 1.46 2.89 4.66
N THR A 16 2.26 3.74 4.00
CA THR A 16 3.32 4.51 4.65
C THR A 16 3.07 5.98 4.44
N VAL A 17 3.38 6.80 5.45
CA VAL A 17 3.44 8.26 5.34
C VAL A 17 4.89 8.68 5.50
N ASN A 18 5.38 9.50 4.58
CA ASN A 18 6.77 9.95 4.54
C ASN A 18 6.81 11.47 4.44
N GLU A 19 7.74 12.09 5.14
CA GLU A 19 8.08 13.51 5.00
C GLU A 19 9.25 13.62 4.02
N LEU A 20 9.01 14.12 2.80
CA LEU A 20 10.05 14.23 1.77
C LEU A 20 10.76 15.59 1.78
N ALA A 21 10.09 16.60 2.33
CA ALA A 21 10.66 17.90 2.64
C ALA A 21 10.02 18.40 3.95
N PRO A 22 10.70 19.28 4.72
CA PRO A 22 10.18 19.78 5.98
C PRO A 22 8.76 20.35 5.83
N GLY A 23 7.79 19.77 6.54
CA GLY A 23 6.38 20.15 6.50
C GLY A 23 5.58 19.64 5.29
N ALA A 24 6.16 18.76 4.45
CA ALA A 24 5.50 18.18 3.29
C ALA A 24 5.42 16.66 3.41
N PHE A 25 4.22 16.15 3.66
CA PHE A 25 3.93 14.74 3.89
C PHE A 25 3.24 14.10 2.69
N TYR A 26 3.61 12.86 2.38
CA TYR A 26 3.10 12.10 1.25
C TYR A 26 2.78 10.70 1.70
N PHE A 27 1.78 10.07 1.08
CA PHE A 27 1.51 8.65 1.31
C PHE A 27 1.99 7.76 0.17
N THR A 28 2.28 6.50 0.51
CA THR A 28 2.50 5.44 -0.49
C THR A 28 1.71 4.22 -0.07
N VAL A 29 0.83 3.75 -0.96
CA VAL A 29 0.19 2.44 -0.87
C VAL A 29 1.12 1.42 -1.48
N LEU A 30 1.33 0.32 -0.77
CA LEU A 30 2.22 -0.77 -1.12
C LEU A 30 1.42 -2.05 -1.38
N ASP A 31 1.80 -2.81 -2.41
CA ASP A 31 1.28 -4.14 -2.74
C ASP A 31 2.27 -5.23 -2.29
N ALA A 32 1.79 -6.21 -1.54
CA ALA A 32 2.59 -7.35 -1.12
C ALA A 32 2.99 -8.20 -2.32
N ILE A 33 4.27 -8.55 -2.41
CA ILE A 33 4.82 -9.46 -3.41
C ILE A 33 4.71 -10.88 -2.85
N THR A 34 3.91 -11.72 -3.50
CA THR A 34 3.60 -13.09 -3.02
C THR A 34 4.68 -14.12 -3.32
N ASP A 35 5.65 -13.78 -4.17
CA ASP A 35 6.62 -14.74 -4.71
C ASP A 35 7.85 -14.92 -3.81
N ASN A 36 8.01 -14.07 -2.80
CA ASN A 36 9.10 -14.16 -1.83
C ASN A 36 8.59 -14.76 -0.52
N ILE A 37 8.64 -16.10 -0.42
CA ILE A 37 8.11 -16.89 0.69
C ILE A 37 8.85 -16.70 2.03
N ASP A 38 10.07 -16.16 2.00
CA ASP A 38 10.90 -16.00 3.21
C ASP A 38 10.93 -14.57 3.76
N CYS A 39 10.48 -13.59 2.97
CA CYS A 39 10.54 -12.17 3.33
C CYS A 39 9.28 -11.44 2.91
N LEU A 40 8.63 -10.77 3.86
CA LEU A 40 7.54 -9.85 3.58
C LEU A 40 8.06 -8.70 2.71
N SER A 41 7.76 -8.78 1.42
CA SER A 41 8.26 -7.86 0.40
C SER A 41 7.10 -7.06 -0.16
N TYR A 42 7.33 -5.77 -0.39
CA TYR A 42 6.31 -4.85 -0.88
C TYR A 42 6.83 -4.06 -2.08
N ARG A 43 5.95 -3.74 -3.02
CA ARG A 43 6.22 -2.79 -4.10
C ARG A 43 5.27 -1.58 -4.02
N PRO A 44 5.69 -0.38 -4.44
CA PRO A 44 4.78 0.74 -4.60
C PRO A 44 3.64 0.41 -5.57
N LEU A 45 2.43 0.73 -5.17
CA LEU A 45 1.21 0.61 -5.98
C LEU A 45 0.63 1.98 -6.31
N ILE A 46 0.50 2.84 -5.30
CA ILE A 46 0.12 4.24 -5.46
C ILE A 46 1.14 5.06 -4.70
N THR A 47 1.73 6.05 -5.35
CA THR A 47 2.53 7.08 -4.70
C THR A 47 1.79 8.38 -4.86
N ASP A 48 1.57 9.05 -3.73
CA ASP A 48 0.96 10.36 -3.70
C ASP A 48 1.90 11.39 -4.35
N GLU A 49 1.33 12.23 -5.20
CA GLU A 49 2.05 13.31 -5.89
C GLU A 49 1.75 14.68 -5.24
N THR A 50 0.80 14.74 -4.29
CA THR A 50 0.36 15.99 -3.67
C THR A 50 0.88 16.09 -2.23
N PRO A 51 1.65 17.12 -1.86
CA PRO A 51 2.06 17.30 -0.48
C PRO A 51 0.88 17.64 0.43
N HIS A 52 0.86 17.03 1.61
CA HIS A 52 -0.02 17.36 2.71
C HIS A 52 0.72 18.17 3.79
N GLU A 53 0.00 19.03 4.51
CA GLU A 53 0.58 19.90 5.53
C GLU A 53 0.84 19.15 6.84
N THR A 54 0.14 18.03 7.07
CA THR A 54 0.31 17.20 8.27
C THR A 54 0.41 15.71 7.95
N PRO A 55 1.07 14.90 8.81
CA PRO A 55 1.10 13.45 8.65
C PRO A 55 -0.30 12.82 8.70
N ALA A 56 -1.21 13.39 9.48
CA ALA A 56 -2.57 12.89 9.65
C ALA A 56 -3.41 13.05 8.38
N GLU A 57 -3.26 14.16 7.66
CA GLU A 57 -3.90 14.38 6.37
C GLU A 57 -3.42 13.40 5.32
N ALA A 58 -2.09 13.21 5.20
CA ALA A 58 -1.52 12.22 4.29
C ALA A 58 -2.01 10.80 4.63
N TRP A 59 -2.09 10.46 5.92
CA TRP A 59 -2.62 9.17 6.37
C TRP A 59 -4.08 8.97 5.94
N LEU A 60 -4.94 9.96 6.18
CA LEU A 60 -6.35 9.88 5.82
C LEU A 60 -6.54 9.78 4.30
N ALA A 61 -5.79 10.57 3.52
CA ALA A 61 -5.80 10.48 2.06
C ALA A 61 -5.38 9.08 1.59
N GLY A 62 -4.35 8.51 2.19
CA GLY A 62 -3.90 7.15 1.92
C GLY A 62 -4.92 6.07 2.27
N VAL A 63 -5.63 6.19 3.40
CA VAL A 63 -6.73 5.29 3.77
C VAL A 63 -7.89 5.38 2.77
N CYS A 64 -8.23 6.59 2.32
CA CYS A 64 -9.23 6.77 1.26
C CYS A 64 -8.79 6.08 -0.05
N ALA A 65 -7.51 6.20 -0.43
CA ALA A 65 -6.96 5.52 -1.59
C ALA A 65 -7.02 3.98 -1.46
N LEU A 66 -6.68 3.43 -0.28
CA LEU A 66 -6.82 2.00 0.02
C LEU A 66 -8.26 1.52 -0.13
N ASN A 67 -9.21 2.24 0.47
CA ASN A 67 -10.63 1.88 0.39
C ASN A 67 -11.15 1.91 -1.05
N ALA A 68 -10.67 2.85 -1.87
CA ALA A 68 -11.03 2.90 -3.28
C ALA A 68 -10.51 1.69 -4.07
N LEU A 69 -9.31 1.18 -3.75
CA LEU A 69 -8.77 -0.05 -4.33
C LEU A 69 -9.58 -1.29 -3.95
N ASP A 70 -10.01 -1.39 -2.68
CA ASP A 70 -10.80 -2.51 -2.19
C ASP A 70 -12.17 -2.58 -2.87
N VAL A 71 -12.85 -1.42 -2.97
CA VAL A 71 -14.13 -1.30 -3.69
C VAL A 71 -13.99 -1.66 -5.17
N ALA A 72 -12.86 -1.31 -5.79
CA ALA A 72 -12.61 -1.56 -7.20
C ALA A 72 -12.28 -3.03 -7.53
N LYS A 73 -12.08 -3.91 -6.52
CA LYS A 73 -11.67 -5.33 -6.70
C LYS A 73 -10.60 -5.49 -7.78
N VAL A 74 -9.58 -4.64 -7.74
CA VAL A 74 -8.58 -4.60 -8.81
C VAL A 74 -7.79 -5.92 -8.80
N ASP A 75 -8.09 -6.80 -9.76
CA ASP A 75 -7.23 -7.92 -10.12
C ASP A 75 -5.97 -7.34 -10.77
N LEU A 76 -5.01 -6.95 -9.93
CA LEU A 76 -3.69 -6.56 -10.40
C LEU A 76 -3.04 -7.80 -11.04
N PRO A 77 -2.53 -7.69 -12.28
CA PRO A 77 -1.90 -8.82 -12.94
C PRO A 77 -0.73 -9.34 -12.10
N SER A 78 -0.75 -10.65 -11.84
CA SER A 78 0.44 -11.39 -11.43
C SER A 78 1.46 -11.26 -12.56
N LEU A 79 2.63 -10.69 -12.27
CA LEU A 79 3.77 -10.68 -13.19
C LEU A 79 4.52 -12.00 -13.07
#